data_AF-A0A1D1USM6-F1
#
_entry.id   AF-A0A1D1USM6-F1
#
_cell.length_a   1.000
_cell.length_b   1.000
_cell.length_c   1.000
_cell.angle_alpha   90.00
_cell.angle_beta   90.00
_cell.angle_gamma   90.00
#
_symmetry.space_group_name_H-M   'P 1'
#
loop_
_entity.id
_entity.type
_entity.pdbx_description
1 polymer ?
#
loop_
_entity_poly.entity_id
_entity_poly.type
_entity_poly.pdbx_seq_one_letter_code
_entity_poly.pdbx_strand_id
1 'polypeptide(L)'
;MTRLASQLVLLAYVSIRTTNAAIHAKAVLSGASPVKGTVYFTQESEGQPVILTGHLRSLSPGYHGFHIHEYGNLTSGCASAGAHHNPGSKAHGAPSDRDRHVGDLGNVWADSLVTRMEADCLNQKLVEDLWRLF
;
A
#
# COMPACT_ATOMS: atom_id res chain seq x y z
N MET A 1 53.84 -21.10 -41.35
CA MET A 1 53.61 -21.50 -39.95
C MET A 1 53.33 -20.24 -39.13
N THR A 2 52.09 -19.77 -39.13
CA THR A 2 51.65 -18.55 -38.46
C THR A 2 50.82 -18.92 -37.22
N ARG A 3 51.07 -18.20 -36.13
CA ARG A 3 50.74 -18.57 -34.75
C ARG A 3 49.24 -18.47 -34.46
N LEU A 4 48.72 -19.47 -33.75
CA LEU A 4 47.53 -19.39 -32.92
C LEU A 4 47.76 -18.37 -31.79
N ALA A 5 46.83 -17.44 -31.57
CA ALA A 5 46.68 -16.79 -30.27
C ALA A 5 45.26 -16.20 -30.11
N SER A 6 44.42 -16.99 -29.43
CA SER A 6 43.50 -16.54 -28.37
C SER A 6 42.53 -15.40 -28.67
N GLN A 7 41.36 -15.72 -29.20
CA GLN A 7 40.17 -14.88 -29.01
C GLN A 7 39.76 -14.94 -27.53
N LEU A 8 40.06 -13.88 -26.79
CA LEU A 8 39.57 -13.66 -25.44
C LEU A 8 38.06 -13.35 -25.53
N VAL A 9 37.20 -14.35 -25.34
CA VAL A 9 35.76 -14.13 -25.20
C VAL A 9 35.51 -13.55 -23.82
N LEU A 10 35.36 -12.22 -23.75
CA LEU A 10 34.95 -11.54 -22.53
C LEU A 10 33.45 -11.83 -22.31
N LEU A 11 33.15 -12.88 -21.54
CA LEU A 11 31.83 -13.09 -20.94
C LEU A 11 31.62 -11.96 -19.93
N ALA A 12 31.03 -10.85 -20.38
CA ALA A 12 30.53 -9.82 -19.48
C ALA A 12 29.41 -10.43 -18.64
N TYR A 13 29.71 -10.71 -17.38
CA TYR A 13 28.71 -11.08 -16.38
C TYR A 13 27.79 -9.87 -16.19
N VAL A 14 26.58 -9.92 -16.77
CA VAL A 14 25.52 -8.97 -16.42
C VAL A 14 24.99 -9.39 -15.06
N SER A 15 25.56 -8.82 -13.99
CA SER A 15 24.97 -8.89 -12.66
C SER A 15 23.75 -7.96 -12.65
N ILE A 16 22.56 -8.49 -12.92
CA ILE A 16 21.29 -7.79 -12.65
C ILE A 16 21.23 -7.61 -11.13
N ARG A 17 21.61 -6.43 -10.63
CA ARG A 17 21.31 -6.06 -9.25
C ARG A 17 19.87 -5.57 -9.22
N THR A 18 18.93 -6.46 -8.92
CA THR A 18 17.63 -6.04 -8.38
C THR A 18 17.93 -5.48 -6.99
N THR A 19 18.21 -4.17 -6.89
CA THR A 19 18.20 -3.53 -5.58
C THR A 19 16.73 -3.49 -5.15
N ASN A 20 16.30 -4.55 -4.48
CA ASN A 20 14.98 -4.68 -3.87
C ASN A 20 14.96 -3.73 -2.65
N ALA A 21 14.92 -2.43 -2.92
CA ALA A 21 14.91 -1.40 -1.92
C ALA A 21 13.49 -1.25 -1.37
N ALA A 22 13.39 -0.94 -0.08
CA ALA A 22 12.10 -0.69 0.55
C ALA A 22 11.36 0.46 -0.14
N ILE A 23 10.07 0.25 -0.39
CA ILE A 23 9.15 1.21 -0.97
C ILE A 23 8.38 1.84 0.19
N HIS A 24 8.30 3.18 0.18
CA HIS A 24 7.58 3.93 1.20
C HIS A 24 6.54 4.83 0.54
N ALA A 25 5.35 4.89 1.13
CA ALA A 25 4.31 5.86 0.77
C ALA A 25 3.71 6.49 2.03
N LYS A 26 3.11 7.68 1.86
CA LYS A 26 2.52 8.45 2.95
C LYS A 26 1.19 9.05 2.49
N ALA A 27 0.15 8.86 3.29
CA ALA A 27 -1.15 9.51 3.14
C ALA A 27 -1.40 10.45 4.32
N VAL A 28 -1.81 11.69 4.03
CA VAL A 28 -2.23 12.66 5.05
C VAL A 28 -3.75 12.79 5.00
N LEU A 29 -4.42 12.39 6.08
CA LEU A 29 -5.87 12.44 6.19
C LEU A 29 -6.28 13.81 6.70
N SER A 30 -7.02 14.53 5.86
CA SER A 30 -7.59 15.85 6.16
C SER A 30 -8.92 16.07 5.44
N GLY A 31 -9.64 17.13 5.79
CA GLY A 31 -11.00 17.39 5.31
C GLY A 31 -11.80 18.25 6.28
N ALA A 32 -13.11 18.39 6.02
CA ALA A 32 -14.01 19.22 6.82
C ALA A 32 -14.26 18.69 8.24
N SER A 33 -14.20 17.36 8.43
CA SER A 33 -14.30 16.71 9.76
C SER A 33 -13.11 17.09 10.66
N PRO A 34 -13.26 17.12 12.00
CA PRO A 34 -12.13 17.30 12.91
C PRO A 34 -11.13 16.12 12.88
N VAL A 35 -11.50 14.97 12.30
CA VAL A 35 -10.61 13.82 12.14
C VAL A 35 -9.44 14.19 11.22
N LYS A 36 -8.24 13.90 11.70
CA LYS A 36 -6.97 14.18 11.03
C LYS A 36 -6.00 13.04 11.30
N GLY A 37 -5.04 12.84 10.41
CA GLY A 37 -4.00 11.86 10.69
C GLY A 37 -2.98 11.70 9.58
N THR A 38 -2.07 10.77 9.80
CA THR A 38 -1.06 10.39 8.82
C THR A 38 -0.88 8.89 8.88
N VAL A 39 -0.89 8.26 7.70
CA VAL A 39 -0.66 6.83 7.51
C VAL A 39 0.56 6.67 6.63
N TYR A 40 1.44 5.77 7.04
CA TYR A 40 2.66 5.39 6.35
C TYR A 40 2.50 3.95 5.89
N PHE A 41 2.92 3.71 4.65
CA PHE A 41 2.95 2.40 4.03
C PHE A 41 4.42 2.08 3.79
N THR A 42 4.87 0.92 4.25
CA THR A 42 6.22 0.42 3.97
C THR A 42 6.13 -0.98 3.42
N GLN A 43 6.85 -1.22 2.34
CA GLN A 43 7.03 -2.54 1.78
C GLN A 43 8.53 -2.78 1.64
N GLU A 44 9.07 -3.83 2.25
CA GLU A 44 10.52 -4.05 2.26
C GLU A 44 11.11 -4.33 0.87
N SER A 45 10.33 -4.99 0.01
CA SER A 45 10.69 -5.27 -1.37
C SER A 45 9.47 -5.71 -2.18
N GLU A 46 9.58 -5.71 -3.51
CA GLU A 46 8.50 -6.17 -4.39
C GLU A 46 8.03 -7.58 -4.00
N GLY A 47 6.71 -7.75 -3.91
CA GLY A 47 6.09 -9.01 -3.52
C GLY A 47 6.05 -9.29 -2.01
N GLN A 48 6.64 -8.46 -1.14
CA GLN A 48 6.48 -8.57 0.32
C GLN A 48 5.19 -7.90 0.80
N PRO A 49 4.70 -8.21 2.02
CA PRO A 49 3.56 -7.51 2.61
C PRO A 49 3.80 -6.00 2.75
N VAL A 50 2.72 -5.22 2.67
CA VAL A 50 2.74 -3.79 3.04
C VAL A 50 2.39 -3.66 4.52
N ILE A 51 3.26 -3.00 5.27
CA ILE A 51 3.03 -2.64 6.67
C ILE A 51 2.47 -1.23 6.74
N LEU A 52 1.35 -1.08 7.45
CA LEU A 52 0.73 0.22 7.69
C LEU A 52 0.99 0.64 9.13
N THR A 53 1.54 1.84 9.27
CA THR A 53 1.68 2.50 10.58
C THR A 53 1.10 3.90 10.50
N GLY A 54 0.66 4.46 11.62
CA GLY A 54 0.11 5.80 11.58
C GLY A 54 -0.55 6.24 12.87
N HIS A 55 -1.00 7.49 12.83
CA HIS A 55 -1.74 8.12 13.92
C HIS A 55 -2.93 8.87 13.35
N LEU A 56 -4.10 8.57 13.91
CA LEU A 56 -5.31 9.34 13.68
C LEU A 56 -5.77 9.97 14.99
N ARG A 57 -6.35 11.16 14.91
CA ARG A 57 -6.86 11.92 16.06
C ARG A 57 -8.31 12.33 15.85
N SER A 58 -8.98 12.58 16.97
CA SER A 58 -10.36 13.08 17.02
C SER A 58 -11.40 12.13 16.44
N LEU A 59 -11.13 10.82 16.43
CA LEU A 59 -12.15 9.80 16.22
C LEU A 59 -12.97 9.63 17.49
N SER A 60 -14.26 9.32 17.35
CA SER A 60 -15.05 8.85 18.49
C SER A 60 -14.54 7.47 18.95
N PRO A 61 -14.66 7.12 20.24
CA PRO A 61 -14.30 5.77 20.70
C PRO A 61 -15.02 4.67 19.90
N GLY A 62 -14.32 3.61 19.55
CA GLY A 62 -14.88 2.46 18.82
C GLY A 62 -14.11 2.06 17.56
N TYR A 63 -14.71 1.15 16.79
CA TYR A 63 -14.19 0.70 15.50
C TYR A 63 -14.61 1.64 14.37
N HIS A 64 -13.67 1.99 13.50
CA HIS A 64 -13.90 2.79 12.30
C HIS A 64 -13.36 2.07 11.08
N GLY A 65 -14.17 1.95 10.03
CA GLY A 65 -13.74 1.33 8.77
C GLY A 65 -12.60 2.10 8.12
N PHE A 66 -11.62 1.36 7.60
CA PHE A 66 -10.46 1.93 6.93
C PHE A 66 -10.24 1.24 5.59
N HIS A 67 -10.20 2.04 4.52
CA HIS A 67 -10.20 1.51 3.15
C HIS A 67 -9.37 2.39 2.21
N ILE A 68 -8.87 1.78 1.15
CA ILE A 68 -8.34 2.48 -0.03
C ILE A 68 -9.50 2.65 -1.02
N HIS A 69 -9.72 3.89 -1.45
CA HIS A 69 -10.73 4.22 -2.45
C HIS A 69 -10.16 4.17 -3.87
N GLU A 70 -11.04 4.06 -4.85
CA GLU A 70 -10.69 3.89 -6.26
C GLU A 70 -9.88 5.06 -6.83
N TYR A 71 -10.19 6.29 -6.41
CA TYR A 71 -9.58 7.50 -6.95
C TYR A 71 -8.87 8.33 -5.88
N GLY A 72 -7.70 8.86 -6.23
CA GLY A 72 -7.01 9.92 -5.48
C GLY A 72 -7.63 11.31 -5.64
N ASN A 73 -8.94 11.40 -5.93
CA ASN A 73 -9.63 12.64 -6.22
C ASN A 73 -10.40 13.14 -4.99
N LEU A 74 -10.02 14.32 -4.49
CA LEU A 74 -10.65 14.98 -3.33
C LEU A 74 -11.30 16.33 -3.68
N THR A 75 -11.54 16.60 -4.97
CA THR A 75 -12.06 17.91 -5.45
C THR A 75 -13.42 18.27 -4.85
N SER A 76 -14.31 17.29 -4.62
CA SER A 76 -15.56 17.46 -3.86
C SER A 76 -15.48 16.78 -2.49
N GLY A 77 -14.33 16.87 -1.83
CA GLY A 77 -14.04 16.14 -0.60
C GLY A 77 -14.01 14.63 -0.83
N CYS A 78 -14.34 13.86 0.20
CA CYS A 78 -14.28 12.39 0.15
C CYS A 78 -15.30 11.76 -0.82
N ALA A 79 -16.34 12.50 -1.24
CA ALA A 79 -17.34 12.00 -2.18
C ALA A 79 -16.75 11.69 -3.56
N SER A 80 -15.71 12.42 -3.98
CA SER A 80 -15.03 12.20 -5.27
C SER A 80 -14.03 11.04 -5.26
N ALA A 81 -13.77 10.43 -4.10
CA ALA A 81 -12.83 9.32 -3.98
C ALA A 81 -13.36 8.02 -4.62
N GLY A 82 -14.68 7.95 -4.86
CA GLY A 82 -15.32 6.78 -5.47
C GLY A 82 -15.56 5.63 -4.48
N ALA A 83 -15.80 4.44 -5.00
CA ALA A 83 -16.00 3.22 -4.21
C ALA A 83 -14.68 2.70 -3.62
N HIS A 84 -14.74 1.57 -2.91
CA HIS A 84 -13.53 0.87 -2.48
C HIS A 84 -12.75 0.40 -3.71
N HIS A 85 -11.42 0.48 -3.64
CA HIS A 85 -10.56 0.03 -4.71
C HIS A 85 -10.72 -1.49 -4.94
N ASN A 86 -11.33 -1.85 -6.07
CA ASN A 86 -11.75 -3.23 -6.37
C ASN A 86 -11.44 -3.65 -7.82
N PRO A 87 -10.17 -3.74 -8.21
CA PRO A 87 -9.78 -4.20 -9.55
C PRO A 87 -10.14 -5.67 -9.80
N GLY A 88 -10.42 -6.44 -8.74
CA GLY A 88 -10.84 -7.84 -8.84
C GLY A 88 -12.34 -8.05 -9.04
N SER A 89 -13.16 -6.99 -9.04
CA SER A 89 -14.63 -7.09 -9.09
C SER A 89 -15.22 -8.07 -8.06
N LYS A 90 -14.65 -8.06 -6.85
CA LYS A 90 -15.03 -8.93 -5.72
C LYS A 90 -16.11 -8.29 -4.86
N ALA A 91 -16.72 -9.07 -3.97
CA ALA A 91 -17.55 -8.52 -2.90
C ALA A 91 -16.70 -7.83 -1.82
N HIS A 92 -17.31 -6.99 -0.99
CA HIS A 92 -16.68 -6.44 0.21
C HIS A 92 -16.45 -7.54 1.25
N GLY A 93 -15.33 -7.48 1.98
CA GLY A 93 -15.02 -8.46 3.02
C GLY A 93 -14.02 -7.96 4.06
N ALA A 94 -13.76 -8.79 5.08
CA ALA A 94 -12.71 -8.53 6.06
C ALA A 94 -11.31 -8.72 5.44
N PRO A 95 -10.23 -8.12 5.98
CA PRO A 95 -8.88 -8.26 5.42
C PRO A 95 -8.37 -9.70 5.30
N SER A 96 -8.86 -10.59 6.18
CA SER A 96 -8.54 -12.03 6.20
C SER A 96 -9.33 -12.84 5.17
N ASP A 97 -10.38 -12.28 4.58
CA ASP A 97 -11.24 -13.00 3.66
C ASP A 97 -10.56 -13.14 2.29
N ARG A 98 -10.75 -14.30 1.66
CA ARG A 98 -10.24 -14.55 0.30
C ARG A 98 -11.02 -13.77 -0.75
N ASP A 99 -12.30 -13.55 -0.49
CA ASP A 99 -13.18 -12.70 -1.29
C ASP A 99 -13.41 -11.38 -0.56
N ARG A 100 -12.78 -10.33 -1.07
CA ARG A 100 -12.80 -8.97 -0.53
C ARG A 100 -12.35 -7.99 -1.60
N HIS A 101 -12.66 -6.71 -1.42
CA HIS A 101 -11.99 -5.69 -2.22
C HIS A 101 -10.51 -5.63 -1.83
N VAL A 102 -9.67 -5.24 -2.79
CA VAL A 102 -8.24 -5.01 -2.53
C VAL A 102 -8.08 -3.91 -1.49
N GLY A 103 -8.88 -2.84 -1.60
CA GLY A 103 -8.87 -1.72 -0.67
C GLY A 103 -9.48 -1.97 0.70
N ASP A 104 -9.98 -3.17 1.03
CA ASP A 104 -10.57 -3.44 2.35
C ASP A 104 -9.47 -3.67 3.40
N LEU A 105 -9.28 -2.72 4.32
CA LEU A 105 -8.25 -2.79 5.36
C LEU A 105 -8.81 -3.05 6.77
N GLY A 106 -10.12 -3.31 6.86
CA GLY A 106 -10.79 -3.63 8.12
C GLY A 106 -11.09 -2.38 8.94
N ASN A 107 -10.84 -2.45 10.24
CA ASN A 107 -11.16 -1.36 11.16
C ASN A 107 -9.94 -0.88 11.93
N VAL A 108 -9.89 0.42 12.17
CA VAL A 108 -9.01 1.01 13.18
C VAL A 108 -9.79 1.15 14.49
N TRP A 109 -9.13 0.86 15.60
CA TRP A 109 -9.71 1.07 16.93
C TRP A 109 -9.29 2.43 17.47
N ALA A 110 -10.27 3.27 17.82
CA ALA A 110 -10.02 4.51 18.51
C ALA A 110 -10.32 4.37 20.00
N ASP A 111 -9.30 4.65 20.82
CA ASP A 111 -9.54 5.09 22.18
C ASP A 111 -9.95 6.57 22.20
N SER A 112 -10.26 7.11 23.37
CA SER A 112 -10.80 8.46 23.51
C SER A 112 -9.90 9.60 22.99
N LEU A 113 -8.64 9.37 22.61
CA LEU A 113 -7.70 10.46 22.29
C LEU A 113 -6.78 10.20 21.08
N VAL A 114 -6.24 9.00 20.88
CA VAL A 114 -5.29 8.70 19.78
C VAL A 114 -5.40 7.26 19.29
N THR A 115 -5.67 7.07 18.00
CA THR A 115 -5.60 5.75 17.36
C THR A 115 -4.19 5.49 16.84
N ARG A 116 -3.51 4.49 17.40
CA ARG A 116 -2.35 3.86 16.76
C ARG A 116 -2.83 2.78 15.80
N MET A 117 -2.41 2.87 14.55
CA MET A 117 -2.67 1.85 13.56
C MET A 117 -1.44 0.95 13.47
N GLU A 118 -1.61 -0.31 13.86
CA GLU A 118 -0.72 -1.41 13.49
C GLU A 118 -1.60 -2.40 12.73
N ALA A 119 -1.52 -2.36 11.40
CA ALA A 119 -2.13 -3.38 10.57
C ALA A 119 -0.99 -4.22 9.97
N ASP A 120 -0.84 -5.40 10.54
CA ASP A 120 -0.15 -6.50 9.89
C ASP A 120 -1.16 -7.18 8.95
N CYS A 121 -0.71 -7.68 7.81
CA CYS A 121 -1.50 -8.34 6.75
C CYS A 121 -2.01 -7.44 5.62
N LEU A 122 -1.17 -7.26 4.58
CA LEU A 122 -1.68 -7.12 3.22
C LEU A 122 -0.95 -8.09 2.27
N ASN A 123 -1.76 -8.92 1.61
CA ASN A 123 -1.38 -9.89 0.58
C ASN A 123 -0.81 -9.16 -0.66
N GLN A 124 0.05 -9.83 -1.42
CA GLN A 124 0.78 -9.34 -2.60
C GLN A 124 -0.03 -8.43 -3.54
N LYS A 125 -1.33 -8.68 -3.68
CA LYS A 125 -2.21 -7.99 -4.63
C LYS A 125 -2.40 -6.48 -4.37
N LEU A 126 -2.37 -6.02 -3.11
CA LEU A 126 -2.51 -4.58 -2.82
C LEU A 126 -1.32 -3.78 -3.34
N VAL A 127 -0.13 -4.36 -3.28
CA VAL A 127 1.12 -3.74 -3.72
C VAL A 127 1.07 -3.49 -5.22
N GLU A 128 0.73 -4.53 -5.99
CA GLU A 128 0.74 -4.49 -7.45
C GLU A 128 -0.24 -3.44 -8.00
N ASP A 129 -1.34 -3.19 -7.28
CA ASP A 129 -2.37 -2.27 -7.69
C ASP A 129 -2.12 -0.83 -7.17
N LEU A 130 -1.52 -0.66 -5.97
CA LEU A 130 -1.20 0.67 -5.41
C LEU A 130 -0.14 1.43 -6.22
N TRP A 131 0.82 0.75 -6.85
CA TRP A 131 1.84 1.45 -7.65
C TRP A 131 1.28 1.97 -8.99
N ARG A 132 0.16 1.44 -9.48
CA ARG A 132 -0.50 1.91 -10.72
C ARG A 132 -1.29 3.19 -10.53
N LEU A 133 -1.50 3.61 -9.29
CA LEU A 133 -2.31 4.77 -8.93
C LEU A 133 -1.47 6.06 -8.77
N PHE A 134 -0.15 5.98 -8.99
CA PHE A 134 0.80 7.11 -9.02
C PHE A 134 1.66 7.05 -10.29
#